data_AF-T0GV22-F1
#
_entry.id   AF-T0GV22-F1
#
_cell.length_a   1.000
_cell.length_b   1.000
_cell.length_c   1.000
_cell.angle_alpha   90.00
_cell.angle_beta   90.00
_cell.angle_gamma   90.00
#
_symmetry.space_group_name_H-M   'P 1'
#
loop_
_entity.id
_entity.type
_entity.pdbx_description
1 polymer ?
#
loop_
_entity_poly.entity_id
_entity_poly.type
_entity_poly.pdbx_seq_one_letter_code
_entity_poly.pdbx_strand_id
1 'polypeptide(L)'
;MGGGYHSRSPEEFKKFLEENRKRSSSGGKFSRIRLIFILNLVLVVLVIGMVARTSLPGAFTVQSSSSKVNFGAFTFYVKSSREGKDGFPTFFLFMKNEYNSGEVRFPDSTWKFRILLSNKEGLNCLDTSWKVSERSIYPGKIEFERFRLNDDAIDSLPPDCKIKTSDSFLEKILRRTSTKSGLNLYVIVSHGEEQKTLSIENL
;
A
#
# COMPACT_ATOMS: atom_id res chain seq x y z
N MET A 1 66.18 -23.37 -10.06
CA MET A 1 66.38 -24.37 -11.12
C MET A 1 65.44 -24.03 -12.26
N GLY A 2 65.99 -23.46 -13.33
CA GLY A 2 65.22 -22.96 -14.47
C GLY A 2 64.61 -24.11 -15.26
N GLY A 3 63.28 -24.18 -15.28
CA GLY A 3 62.53 -25.07 -16.17
C GLY A 3 62.62 -24.53 -17.58
N GLY A 4 63.46 -25.17 -18.40
CA GLY A 4 63.75 -24.79 -19.78
C GLY A 4 62.51 -24.70 -20.66
N TYR A 5 62.51 -23.68 -21.52
CA TYR A 5 61.67 -23.62 -22.70
C TYR A 5 62.10 -24.74 -23.66
N HIS A 6 61.46 -25.90 -23.54
CA HIS A 6 61.57 -26.93 -24.58
C HIS A 6 60.75 -26.51 -25.79
N SER A 7 61.45 -26.42 -26.91
CA SER A 7 60.99 -26.19 -28.27
C SER A 7 59.75 -27.02 -28.59
N ARG A 8 58.57 -26.43 -28.46
CA ARG A 8 57.35 -27.02 -29.02
C ARG A 8 57.49 -27.06 -30.53
N SER A 9 57.10 -28.17 -31.14
CA SER A 9 57.07 -28.27 -32.60
C SER A 9 56.13 -27.19 -33.16
N PRO A 10 56.35 -26.69 -34.40
CA PRO A 10 55.50 -25.68 -35.01
C PRO A 10 54.02 -26.06 -35.02
N GLU A 11 53.73 -27.36 -35.06
CA GLU A 11 52.37 -27.90 -35.01
C GLU A 11 51.75 -27.82 -33.62
N GLU A 12 52.49 -28.09 -32.54
CA GLU A 12 51.99 -27.92 -31.17
C GLU A 12 51.73 -26.47 -30.82
N PHE A 13 52.52 -25.54 -31.36
CA PHE A 13 52.27 -24.11 -31.18
C PHE A 13 51.02 -23.67 -31.95
N LYS A 14 50.83 -24.15 -33.19
CA LYS A 14 49.57 -23.94 -33.94
C LYS A 14 48.36 -24.50 -33.19
N LYS A 15 48.47 -25.72 -32.65
CA LYS A 15 47.39 -26.37 -31.89
C LYS A 15 47.06 -25.60 -30.60
N PHE A 16 48.08 -25.09 -29.90
CA PHE A 16 47.91 -24.24 -28.72
C PHE A 16 47.29 -22.88 -29.06
N LEU A 17 47.67 -22.27 -30.19
CA LEU A 17 47.05 -21.02 -30.66
C LEU A 17 45.60 -21.22 -31.12
N GLU A 18 45.30 -22.32 -31.81
CA GLU A 18 43.92 -22.68 -32.18
C GLU A 18 43.04 -22.99 -30.97
N GLU A 19 43.59 -23.68 -29.97
CA GLU A 19 42.88 -24.00 -28.74
C GLU A 19 42.62 -22.74 -27.90
N ASN A 20 43.58 -21.82 -27.81
CA ASN A 20 43.37 -20.51 -27.20
C ASN A 20 42.38 -19.65 -28.00
N ARG A 21 42.40 -19.70 -29.33
CA ARG A 21 41.46 -18.97 -30.19
C ARG A 21 40.03 -19.52 -30.06
N LYS A 22 39.86 -20.84 -29.89
CA LYS A 22 38.55 -21.49 -29.60
C LYS A 22 38.04 -21.17 -28.20
N ARG A 23 38.90 -21.15 -27.19
CA ARG A 23 38.51 -20.75 -25.81
C ARG A 23 38.14 -19.27 -25.70
N SER A 24 38.80 -18.39 -26.44
CA SER A 24 38.53 -16.94 -26.42
C SER A 24 37.34 -16.50 -27.29
N SER A 25 36.91 -17.30 -28.27
CA SER A 25 35.79 -16.95 -29.18
C SER A 25 34.43 -17.57 -28.81
N SER A 26 34.39 -18.61 -27.96
CA SER A 26 33.16 -19.36 -27.66
C SER A 26 32.44 -18.96 -26.35
N GLY A 27 33.15 -18.44 -25.33
CA GLY A 27 32.58 -18.23 -23.98
C GLY A 27 31.96 -16.85 -23.69
N GLY A 28 32.33 -15.79 -24.42
CA GLY A 28 32.03 -14.40 -24.02
C GLY A 28 30.81 -13.75 -24.70
N LYS A 29 30.52 -14.10 -25.96
CA LYS A 29 29.47 -13.44 -26.75
C LYS A 29 28.07 -13.90 -26.38
N PHE A 30 27.88 -15.21 -26.15
CA PHE A 30 26.59 -15.79 -25.74
C PHE A 30 26.20 -15.38 -24.30
N SER A 31 27.19 -15.23 -23.40
CA SER A 31 27.00 -14.74 -22.04
C SER A 31 26.55 -13.27 -22.01
N ARG A 32 27.19 -12.40 -22.82
CA ARG A 32 26.78 -10.98 -22.93
C ARG A 32 25.37 -10.80 -23.47
N ILE A 33 24.96 -11.57 -24.49
CA ILE A 33 23.61 -11.50 -25.06
C ILE A 33 22.55 -11.93 -24.03
N ARG A 34 22.78 -13.03 -23.30
CA ARG A 34 21.89 -13.45 -22.19
C ARG A 34 21.84 -12.42 -21.07
N LEU A 35 22.97 -11.81 -20.73
CA LEU A 35 23.04 -10.77 -19.70
C LEU A 35 22.28 -9.52 -20.11
N ILE A 36 22.42 -9.06 -21.37
CA ILE A 36 21.63 -7.96 -21.93
C ILE A 36 20.13 -8.31 -21.88
N PHE A 37 19.76 -9.55 -22.21
CA PHE A 37 18.38 -9.99 -22.19
C PHE A 37 17.78 -10.00 -20.77
N ILE A 38 18.53 -10.51 -19.78
CA ILE A 38 18.13 -10.49 -18.37
C ILE A 38 18.01 -9.05 -17.87
N LEU A 39 18.97 -8.20 -18.21
CA LEU A 39 18.99 -6.80 -17.78
C LEU A 39 17.83 -6.02 -18.40
N ASN A 40 17.53 -6.25 -19.69
CA ASN A 40 16.33 -5.71 -20.33
C ASN A 40 15.03 -6.27 -19.72
N LEU A 41 14.98 -7.56 -19.39
CA LEU A 41 13.81 -8.16 -18.73
C LEU A 41 13.57 -7.50 -17.37
N VAL A 42 14.62 -7.33 -16.57
CA VAL A 42 14.54 -6.61 -15.28
C VAL A 42 14.08 -5.17 -15.49
N LEU A 43 14.64 -4.48 -16.49
CA LEU A 43 14.24 -3.11 -16.82
C LEU A 43 12.76 -3.03 -17.20
N VAL A 44 12.27 -3.93 -18.06
CA VAL A 44 10.87 -4.02 -18.47
C VAL A 44 9.97 -4.28 -17.26
N VAL A 45 10.34 -5.21 -16.37
CA VAL A 45 9.58 -5.48 -15.14
C VAL A 45 9.56 -4.26 -14.21
N LEU A 46 10.66 -3.52 -14.08
CA LEU A 46 10.71 -2.29 -13.29
C LEU A 46 9.83 -1.18 -13.89
N VAL A 47 9.85 -1.00 -15.22
CA VAL A 47 8.99 -0.04 -15.92
C VAL A 47 7.52 -0.40 -15.74
N ILE A 48 7.15 -1.66 -15.96
CA ILE A 48 5.78 -2.15 -15.72
C ILE A 48 5.40 -1.94 -14.25
N GLY A 49 6.31 -2.21 -13.31
CA GLY A 49 6.09 -1.97 -11.88
C GLY A 49 5.87 -0.48 -11.55
N MET A 50 6.63 0.43 -12.15
CA MET A 50 6.44 1.88 -12.00
C MET A 50 5.09 2.31 -12.57
N VAL A 51 4.73 1.87 -13.78
CA VAL A 51 3.45 2.20 -14.42
C VAL A 51 2.27 1.61 -13.64
N ALA A 52 2.37 0.37 -13.14
CA ALA A 52 1.35 -0.24 -12.29
C ALA A 52 1.18 0.53 -10.98
N ARG A 53 2.28 1.04 -10.41
CA ARG A 53 2.23 1.85 -9.18
C ARG A 53 1.59 3.22 -9.40
N THR A 54 1.77 3.84 -10.56
CA THR A 54 1.13 5.13 -10.89
C THR A 54 -0.32 4.96 -11.33
N SER A 55 -0.66 3.87 -12.01
CA SER A 55 -2.02 3.58 -12.49
C SER A 55 -2.95 2.97 -11.42
N LEU A 56 -2.39 2.27 -10.42
CA LEU A 56 -3.14 1.67 -9.31
C LEU A 56 -2.53 2.06 -7.95
N PRO A 57 -2.58 3.35 -7.56
CA PRO A 57 -1.93 3.84 -6.34
C PRO A 57 -2.42 3.15 -5.06
N GLY A 58 -3.65 2.60 -5.05
CA GLY A 58 -4.21 1.84 -3.92
C GLY A 58 -3.86 0.34 -3.86
N ALA A 59 -3.21 -0.22 -4.90
CA ALA A 59 -2.87 -1.66 -4.92
C ALA A 59 -1.63 -2.00 -4.08
N PHE A 60 -0.84 -1.00 -3.70
CA PHE A 60 0.47 -1.19 -3.03
C PHE A 60 0.64 -0.40 -1.73
N THR A 61 -0.39 0.30 -1.27
CA THR A 61 -0.36 1.01 0.02
C THR A 61 -1.02 0.15 1.10
N VAL A 62 -0.36 0.00 2.25
CA VAL A 62 -0.94 -0.64 3.47
C VAL A 62 -2.07 0.22 4.06
N GLN A 63 -2.24 1.43 3.54
CA GLN A 63 -3.19 2.43 3.95
C GLN A 63 -4.02 2.90 2.76
N SER A 64 -5.34 2.99 2.93
CA SER A 64 -6.24 3.62 1.97
C SER A 64 -6.73 4.95 2.52
N SER A 65 -7.06 5.91 1.67
CA SER A 65 -7.49 7.26 2.07
C SER A 65 -8.74 7.66 1.30
N SER A 66 -9.68 8.34 1.96
CA SER A 66 -10.79 9.01 1.29
C SER A 66 -10.30 10.25 0.56
N SER A 67 -11.15 10.78 -0.32
CA SER A 67 -11.03 12.17 -0.77
C SER A 67 -11.15 13.14 0.42
N LYS A 68 -10.54 14.32 0.28
CA LYS A 68 -10.73 15.42 1.22
C LYS A 68 -12.05 16.10 0.94
N VAL A 69 -12.79 16.41 1.99
CA VAL A 69 -14.06 17.15 1.91
C VAL A 69 -13.99 18.36 2.83
N ASN A 70 -14.34 19.52 2.29
CA ASN A 70 -14.46 20.75 3.06
C ASN A 70 -15.88 20.82 3.63
N PHE A 71 -15.99 21.09 4.93
CA PHE A 71 -17.27 21.28 5.60
C PHE A 71 -17.13 22.39 6.65
N GLY A 72 -17.73 23.54 6.36
CA GLY A 72 -17.50 24.77 7.12
C GLY A 72 -16.03 25.19 7.09
N ALA A 73 -15.46 25.43 8.27
CA ALA A 73 -14.06 25.83 8.46
C ALA A 73 -13.05 24.68 8.44
N PHE A 74 -13.51 23.43 8.24
CA PHE A 74 -12.68 22.24 8.39
C PHE A 74 -12.59 21.42 7.11
N THR A 75 -11.41 20.88 6.85
CA THR A 75 -11.18 19.83 5.85
C THR A 75 -11.12 18.49 6.56
N PHE A 76 -11.93 17.53 6.10
CA PHE A 76 -11.96 16.16 6.62
C PHE A 76 -11.45 15.17 5.60
N TYR A 77 -10.74 14.15 6.07
CA TYR A 77 -10.48 12.93 5.31
C TYR A 77 -10.23 11.78 6.26
N VAL A 78 -10.51 10.56 5.81
CA VAL A 78 -10.30 9.35 6.60
C VAL A 78 -9.21 8.52 5.96
N LYS A 79 -8.38 7.89 6.80
CA LYS A 79 -7.46 6.85 6.37
C LYS A 79 -7.76 5.55 7.10
N SER A 80 -7.53 4.43 6.41
CA SER A 80 -7.51 3.10 7.01
C SER A 80 -6.07 2.60 7.13
N SER A 81 -5.80 1.78 8.14
CA SER A 81 -4.61 0.96 8.24
C SER A 81 -5.02 -0.50 8.42
N ARG A 82 -4.40 -1.40 7.65
CA ARG A 82 -4.63 -2.84 7.74
C ARG A 82 -3.95 -3.51 8.95
N GLU A 83 -3.27 -2.75 9.81
CA GLU A 83 -2.54 -3.23 10.99
C GLU A 83 -3.41 -3.37 12.26
N GLY A 84 -4.71 -3.62 12.12
CA GLY A 84 -5.57 -3.82 13.28
C GLY A 84 -5.63 -5.27 13.77
N LYS A 85 -6.29 -5.47 14.91
CA LYS A 85 -6.41 -6.77 15.58
C LYS A 85 -7.33 -7.70 14.77
N ASP A 86 -6.96 -8.98 14.64
CA ASP A 86 -7.74 -10.03 14.00
C ASP A 86 -8.29 -9.68 12.61
N GLY A 87 -7.50 -8.92 11.85
CA GLY A 87 -7.86 -8.49 10.50
C GLY A 87 -8.90 -7.38 10.42
N PHE A 88 -9.34 -6.81 11.55
CA PHE A 88 -10.19 -5.63 11.51
C PHE A 88 -9.35 -4.35 11.30
N PRO A 89 -9.60 -3.54 10.26
CA PRO A 89 -8.79 -2.34 10.00
C PRO A 89 -8.96 -1.26 11.07
N THR A 90 -7.88 -0.52 11.35
CA THR A 90 -7.96 0.70 12.17
C THR A 90 -8.29 1.89 11.27
N PHE A 91 -9.18 2.78 11.70
CA PHE A 91 -9.52 3.99 10.96
C PHE A 91 -9.05 5.26 11.69
N PHE A 92 -8.68 6.27 10.92
CA PHE A 92 -8.20 7.56 11.41
C PHE A 92 -8.94 8.67 10.69
N LEU A 93 -9.70 9.49 11.42
CA LEU A 93 -10.33 10.69 10.91
C LEU A 93 -9.36 11.85 11.09
N PHE A 94 -9.00 12.50 10.01
CA PHE A 94 -8.17 13.70 10.02
C PHE A 94 -9.04 14.93 9.84
N MET A 95 -8.72 15.97 10.60
CA MET A 95 -9.47 17.21 10.70
C MET A 95 -8.45 18.34 10.61
N LYS A 96 -8.56 19.16 9.57
CA LYS A 96 -7.69 20.32 9.38
C LYS A 96 -8.50 21.59 9.53
N ASN A 97 -8.04 22.51 10.38
CA ASN A 97 -8.61 23.85 10.46
C ASN A 97 -8.10 24.68 9.27
N GLU A 98 -8.99 25.06 8.36
CA GLU A 98 -8.69 25.96 7.23
C GLU A 98 -8.95 27.43 7.55
N TYR A 99 -9.46 27.73 8.74
CA TYR A 99 -9.74 29.09 9.17
C TYR A 99 -8.46 29.82 9.57
N ASN A 100 -8.18 30.95 8.91
CA ASN A 100 -6.91 31.67 9.05
C ASN A 100 -6.81 32.53 10.31
N SER A 101 -7.93 32.81 11.00
CA SER A 101 -7.98 33.89 11.99
C SER A 101 -8.14 33.43 13.45
N GLY A 102 -7.99 32.13 13.76
CA GLY A 102 -7.98 31.69 15.15
C GLY A 102 -7.98 30.18 15.38
N GLU A 103 -7.52 29.78 16.56
CA GLU A 103 -7.69 28.44 17.12
C GLU A 103 -9.18 28.16 17.33
N VAL A 104 -9.64 26.99 16.89
CA VAL A 104 -11.05 26.58 17.03
C VAL A 104 -11.13 25.30 17.85
N ARG A 105 -12.03 25.29 18.83
CA ARG A 105 -12.33 24.12 19.64
C ARG A 105 -13.32 23.22 18.89
N PHE A 106 -12.92 21.98 18.62
CA PHE A 106 -13.61 21.08 17.70
C PHE A 106 -13.48 19.61 18.15
N PRO A 107 -14.52 18.78 17.95
CA PRO A 107 -15.89 19.15 17.61
C PRO A 107 -16.63 19.78 18.79
N ASP A 108 -17.63 20.62 18.50
CA ASP A 108 -18.64 21.00 19.49
C ASP A 108 -19.83 19.99 19.51
N SER A 109 -20.84 20.26 20.34
CA SER A 109 -22.00 19.37 20.54
C SER A 109 -22.91 19.22 19.33
N THR A 110 -22.80 20.08 18.32
CA THR A 110 -23.61 20.04 17.10
C THR A 110 -23.03 19.10 16.04
N TRP A 111 -21.75 18.76 16.16
CA TRP A 111 -21.08 17.82 15.27
C TRP A 111 -21.37 16.37 15.65
N LYS A 112 -21.73 15.58 14.65
CA LYS A 112 -21.96 14.14 14.81
C LYS A 112 -21.18 13.39 13.75
N PHE A 113 -20.54 12.30 14.16
CA PHE A 113 -19.76 11.44 13.29
C PHE A 113 -20.34 10.04 13.36
N ARG A 114 -20.59 9.44 12.21
CA ARG A 114 -21.09 8.07 12.10
C ARG A 114 -20.16 7.29 11.19
N ILE A 115 -19.78 6.09 11.61
CA ILE A 115 -18.96 5.19 10.82
C ILE A 115 -19.81 3.99 10.39
N LEU A 116 -19.78 3.72 9.09
CA LEU A 116 -20.45 2.60 8.47
C LEU A 116 -19.43 1.76 7.72
N LEU A 117 -19.44 0.47 7.94
CA LEU A 117 -18.60 -0.50 7.26
C LEU A 117 -19.50 -1.56 6.64
N SER A 118 -19.29 -1.83 5.36
CA SER A 118 -20.03 -2.86 4.63
C SER A 118 -19.08 -3.74 3.85
N ASN A 119 -19.50 -4.97 3.56
CA ASN A 119 -18.78 -5.82 2.61
C ASN A 119 -19.19 -5.51 1.16
N LYS A 120 -18.57 -6.21 0.19
CA LYS A 120 -18.87 -6.06 -1.25
C LYS A 120 -20.31 -6.43 -1.63
N GLU A 121 -20.93 -7.30 -0.85
CA GLU A 121 -22.30 -7.78 -1.07
C GLU A 121 -23.34 -6.88 -0.38
N GLY A 122 -22.91 -5.82 0.30
CA GLY A 122 -23.77 -4.87 0.99
C GLY A 122 -24.17 -5.29 2.42
N LEU A 123 -23.59 -6.36 2.96
CA LEU A 123 -23.79 -6.75 4.35
C LEU A 123 -23.20 -5.69 5.28
N ASN A 124 -24.03 -5.19 6.20
CA ASN A 124 -23.64 -4.17 7.17
C ASN A 124 -22.80 -4.80 8.29
N CYS A 125 -21.51 -4.49 8.28
CA CYS A 125 -20.54 -4.99 9.26
C CYS A 125 -20.47 -4.13 10.51
N LEU A 126 -20.64 -2.82 10.35
CA LEU A 126 -20.56 -1.86 11.43
C LEU A 126 -21.41 -0.66 11.07
N ASP A 127 -22.22 -0.22 12.02
CA ASP A 127 -22.93 1.04 11.92
C ASP A 127 -23.04 1.64 13.31
N THR A 128 -22.19 2.62 13.60
CA THR A 128 -22.13 3.21 14.95
C THR A 128 -21.71 4.67 14.94
N SER A 129 -21.98 5.34 16.05
CA SER A 129 -21.51 6.70 16.29
C SER A 129 -20.01 6.68 16.63
N TRP A 130 -19.24 7.53 15.97
CA TRP A 130 -17.84 7.76 16.28
C TRP A 130 -17.73 8.94 17.23
N LYS A 131 -17.43 8.66 18.51
CA LYS A 131 -17.17 9.70 19.50
C LYS A 131 -15.80 10.33 19.24
N VAL A 132 -15.79 11.51 18.62
CA VAL A 132 -14.59 12.30 18.38
C VAL A 132 -14.32 13.21 19.56
N SER A 133 -13.09 13.20 20.08
CA SER A 133 -12.73 13.96 21.27
C SER A 133 -12.55 15.43 20.93
N GLU A 134 -13.21 16.30 21.70
CA GLU A 134 -13.05 17.74 21.61
C GLU A 134 -11.61 18.15 21.92
N ARG A 135 -11.02 18.96 21.05
CA ARG A 135 -9.68 19.51 21.16
C ARG A 135 -9.59 20.83 20.42
N SER A 136 -8.58 21.62 20.73
CA SER A 136 -8.34 22.84 19.98
C SER A 136 -7.46 22.59 18.76
N ILE A 137 -7.84 23.15 17.61
CA ILE A 137 -7.13 23.01 16.34
C ILE A 137 -6.69 24.39 15.86
N TYR A 138 -5.38 24.62 15.81
CA TYR A 138 -4.80 25.87 15.29
C TYR A 138 -4.96 25.99 13.76
N PRO A 139 -4.97 27.22 13.22
CA PRO A 139 -5.00 27.47 11.78
C PRO A 139 -3.95 26.66 11.01
N GLY A 140 -4.39 25.96 9.97
CA GLY A 140 -3.53 25.12 9.12
C GLY A 140 -3.04 23.82 9.75
N LYS A 141 -3.29 23.58 11.05
CA LYS A 141 -2.92 22.33 11.72
C LYS A 141 -3.93 21.23 11.41
N ILE A 142 -3.40 20.01 11.39
CA ILE A 142 -4.15 18.78 11.19
C ILE A 142 -4.12 18.01 12.49
N GLU A 143 -5.30 17.71 13.01
CA GLU A 143 -5.50 16.79 14.12
C GLU A 143 -6.10 15.49 13.60
N PHE A 144 -5.98 14.41 14.39
CA PHE A 144 -6.61 13.15 14.04
C PHE A 144 -7.25 12.46 15.26
N GLU A 145 -8.32 11.73 14.97
CA GLU A 145 -8.98 10.85 15.91
C GLU A 145 -8.87 9.42 15.40
N ARG A 146 -8.63 8.47 16.30
CA ARG A 146 -8.55 7.05 15.97
C ARG A 146 -9.89 6.39 16.30
N PHE A 147 -10.44 5.65 15.34
CA PHE A 147 -11.51 4.71 15.63
C PHE A 147 -10.92 3.35 15.98
N ARG A 148 -11.31 2.84 17.13
CA ARG A 148 -11.00 1.46 17.52
C ARG A 148 -12.26 0.85 18.14
N LEU A 149 -12.69 -0.27 17.57
CA LEU A 149 -13.69 -1.13 18.20
C LEU A 149 -13.07 -1.86 19.39
N ASN A 150 -13.91 -2.15 20.38
CA ASN A 150 -13.54 -3.03 21.47
C ASN A 150 -13.22 -4.42 20.93
N ASP A 151 -12.24 -5.08 21.55
CA ASP A 151 -11.75 -6.37 21.10
C ASP A 151 -12.88 -7.43 21.07
N ASP A 152 -13.74 -7.49 22.09
CA ASP A 152 -14.89 -8.41 22.12
C ASP A 152 -15.88 -8.17 20.95
N ALA A 153 -16.07 -6.90 20.58
CA ALA A 153 -16.93 -6.55 19.46
C ALA A 153 -16.30 -7.00 18.14
N ILE A 154 -14.98 -6.86 17.99
CA ILE A 154 -14.24 -7.38 16.83
C ILE A 154 -14.38 -8.90 16.75
N ASP A 155 -14.27 -9.61 17.87
CA ASP A 155 -14.35 -11.07 17.91
C ASP A 155 -15.72 -11.57 17.43
N SER A 156 -16.79 -10.87 17.81
CA SER A 156 -18.17 -11.18 17.39
C SER A 156 -18.51 -10.85 15.93
N LEU A 157 -17.65 -10.09 15.22
CA LEU A 157 -17.93 -9.74 13.82
C LEU A 157 -17.90 -10.99 12.91
N PRO A 158 -18.80 -11.08 11.93
CA PRO A 158 -18.75 -12.13 10.92
C PRO A 158 -17.38 -12.19 10.22
N PRO A 159 -16.92 -13.36 9.78
CA PRO A 159 -15.65 -13.50 9.06
C PRO A 159 -15.54 -12.59 7.83
N ASP A 160 -16.66 -12.34 7.15
CA ASP A 160 -16.72 -11.47 5.95
C ASP A 160 -16.52 -9.98 6.27
N CYS A 161 -16.61 -9.62 7.55
CA CYS A 161 -16.35 -8.28 8.08
C CYS A 161 -14.91 -8.10 8.57
N LYS A 162 -14.07 -9.13 8.43
CA LYS A 162 -12.64 -9.12 8.77
C LYS A 162 -11.80 -9.22 7.49
N ILE A 163 -10.73 -8.44 7.41
CA ILE A 163 -9.75 -8.57 6.34
C ILE A 163 -8.95 -9.84 6.62
N LYS A 164 -9.00 -10.83 5.72
CA LYS A 164 -8.25 -12.09 5.87
C LYS A 164 -6.75 -11.80 6.00
N THR A 165 -6.22 -11.84 7.21
CA THR A 165 -4.78 -11.82 7.49
C THR A 165 -4.22 -13.23 7.31
N SER A 166 -3.63 -13.54 6.16
CA SER A 166 -2.94 -14.81 5.96
C SER A 166 -1.53 -14.77 6.57
N ASP A 167 -1.22 -15.72 7.45
CA ASP A 167 0.10 -15.88 8.09
C ASP A 167 1.19 -16.39 7.15
N SER A 168 0.84 -16.91 5.97
CA SER A 168 1.81 -17.49 5.03
C SER A 168 2.42 -16.44 4.10
N PHE A 169 3.72 -16.22 4.23
CA PHE A 169 4.54 -15.36 3.36
C PHE A 169 4.39 -15.69 1.86
N LEU A 170 4.16 -16.97 1.52
CA LEU A 170 3.97 -17.41 0.14
C LEU A 170 2.59 -17.00 -0.41
N GLU A 171 1.55 -17.05 0.42
CA GLU A 171 0.23 -16.55 0.02
C GLU A 171 0.22 -15.02 -0.17
N LYS A 172 1.02 -14.27 0.60
CA LYS A 172 1.17 -12.81 0.43
C LYS A 172 1.75 -12.41 -0.93
N ILE A 173 2.57 -13.27 -1.55
CA ILE A 173 3.15 -13.03 -2.87
C ILE A 173 2.16 -13.43 -3.98
N LEU A 174 1.45 -14.56 -3.81
CA LEU A 174 0.48 -15.10 -4.77
C LEU A 174 -0.88 -14.35 -4.78
N ARG A 175 -1.31 -13.74 -3.67
CA ARG A 175 -2.58 -12.98 -3.58
C ARG A 175 -2.53 -11.53 -4.07
N ARG A 176 -1.35 -10.99 -4.42
CA ARG A 176 -1.25 -9.61 -4.97
C ARG A 176 -2.10 -9.40 -6.24
N THR A 177 -2.58 -10.48 -6.86
CA THR A 177 -3.40 -10.45 -8.07
C THR A 177 -4.88 -10.83 -7.91
N SER A 178 -5.40 -11.32 -6.76
CA SER A 178 -6.78 -11.88 -6.81
C SER A 178 -7.73 -11.84 -5.60
N THR A 179 -7.41 -11.28 -4.43
CA THR A 179 -8.49 -11.07 -3.42
C THR A 179 -8.27 -9.80 -2.62
N LYS A 180 -8.81 -8.69 -3.14
CA LYS A 180 -9.11 -7.49 -2.35
C LYS A 180 -10.11 -7.91 -1.27
N SER A 181 -9.77 -7.78 0.02
CA SER A 181 -10.82 -7.59 1.02
C SER A 181 -11.75 -6.49 0.51
N GLY A 182 -13.06 -6.73 0.65
CA GLY A 182 -14.08 -5.99 -0.08
C GLY A 182 -14.79 -4.97 0.78
N LEU A 183 -14.13 -4.47 1.83
CA LEU A 183 -14.84 -3.61 2.76
C LEU A 183 -14.95 -2.21 2.17
N ASN A 184 -16.14 -1.64 2.25
CA ASN A 184 -16.43 -0.27 1.90
C ASN A 184 -16.73 0.48 3.20
N LEU A 185 -15.93 1.51 3.45
CA LEU A 185 -16.06 2.40 4.59
C LEU A 185 -16.76 3.67 4.15
N TYR A 186 -17.76 4.09 4.94
CA TYR A 186 -18.40 5.39 4.83
C TYR A 186 -18.34 6.07 6.19
N VAL A 187 -17.82 7.29 6.23
CA VAL A 187 -17.88 8.14 7.42
C VAL A 187 -18.76 9.34 7.10
N ILE A 188 -19.86 9.46 7.83
CA ILE A 188 -20.81 10.57 7.69
C ILE A 188 -20.48 11.58 8.78
N VAL A 189 -20.18 12.80 8.36
CA VAL A 189 -19.96 13.96 9.22
C VAL A 189 -21.18 14.85 9.09
N SER A 190 -21.88 15.12 10.19
CA SER A 190 -23.07 15.96 10.22
C SER A 190 -22.84 17.16 11.13
N HIS A 191 -23.35 18.32 10.71
CA HIS A 191 -23.31 19.56 11.47
C HIS A 191 -24.58 20.36 11.18
N GLY A 192 -25.44 20.52 12.19
CA GLY A 192 -26.79 21.05 11.99
C GLY A 192 -27.62 20.16 11.06
N GLU A 193 -28.18 20.74 9.99
CA GLU A 193 -28.96 20.04 8.95
C GLU A 193 -28.10 19.54 7.78
N GLU A 194 -26.83 19.94 7.72
CA GLU A 194 -25.92 19.54 6.64
C GLU A 194 -25.16 18.26 6.99
N GLN A 195 -24.86 17.45 5.97
CA GLN A 195 -24.03 16.27 6.10
C GLN A 195 -23.06 16.12 4.92
N LYS A 196 -21.90 15.54 5.20
CA LYS A 196 -20.89 15.15 4.23
C LYS A 196 -20.47 13.69 4.44
N THR A 197 -20.18 13.00 3.35
CA THR A 197 -19.76 11.59 3.39
C THR A 197 -18.33 11.46 2.86
N LEU A 198 -17.50 10.76 3.63
CA LEU A 198 -16.15 10.34 3.27
C LEU A 198 -16.19 8.84 2.97
N SER A 199 -15.75 8.41 1.79
CA SER A 199 -15.76 7.00 1.41
C SER A 199 -14.37 6.46 1.15
N ILE A 200 -14.16 5.19 1.51
CA ILE A 200 -13.03 4.38 1.08
C ILE A 200 -13.57 3.05 0.59
N GLU A 201 -13.35 2.75 -0.67
CA GLU A 201 -13.84 1.52 -1.30
C GLU A 201 -12.73 0.48 -1.39
N ASN A 202 -13.13 -0.80 -1.33
CA ASN A 202 -12.23 -1.94 -1.55
C ASN A 202 -11.00 -1.97 -0.62
N LEU A 203 -11.26 -1.78 0.68
CA LEU A 203 -10.27 -1.81 1.77
C LEU A 203 -9.52 -3.13 1.90
#